data_AF-A0A925P6W0-F1
#
_entry.id   AF-A0A925P6W0-F1
#
_cell.length_a   1.000
_cell.length_b   1.000
_cell.length_c   1.000
_cell.angle_alpha   90.00
_cell.angle_beta   90.00
_cell.angle_gamma   90.00
#
_symmetry.space_group_name_H-M   'P 1'
#
loop_
_entity.id
_entity.type
_entity.pdbx_description
1 polymer ?
#
loop_
_entity_poly.entity_id
_entity_poly.type
_entity_poly.pdbx_seq_one_letter_code
_entity_poly.pdbx_strand_id
1 'polypeptide(L)'
;YPHLRKIVDVHLGRAGWRLVLDSDLLFWREPRLLLDWAAAPDRPLHATDCVENYGYPRATLERIAGAPLPRLVNVGLCGLRSDTLDWDFLEHATATLLREHGTSYYLEQALVALLAARHPGPCAVTPAGDYVTYPSSAEIDAPSAVMHHYVDLSRDTYHLRAWRRALSG
;
A
#
# COMPACT_ATOMS: atom_id res chain seq x y z
N TYR A 1 -12.71 -12.57 -4.31
CA TYR A 1 -11.30 -12.54 -4.73
C TYR A 1 -10.46 -12.29 -3.48
N PRO A 2 -9.49 -13.16 -3.11
CA PRO A 2 -8.79 -13.04 -1.83
C PRO A 2 -7.97 -11.75 -1.68
N HIS A 3 -7.57 -11.13 -2.79
CA HIS A 3 -6.75 -9.91 -2.81
C HIS A 3 -7.57 -8.60 -2.73
N LEU A 4 -8.79 -8.61 -2.21
CA LEU A 4 -9.56 -7.39 -1.93
C LEU A 4 -9.87 -7.21 -0.44
N ARG A 5 -9.36 -8.10 0.40
CA ARG A 5 -9.72 -8.15 1.83
C ARG A 5 -9.33 -6.87 2.56
N LYS A 6 -8.20 -6.24 2.24
CA LYS A 6 -7.82 -5.00 2.94
C LYS A 6 -8.74 -3.84 2.58
N ILE A 7 -9.33 -3.83 1.38
CA ILE A 7 -10.33 -2.84 1.03
C ILE A 7 -11.68 -3.21 1.67
N VAL A 8 -12.17 -4.43 1.45
CA VAL A 8 -13.52 -4.84 1.85
C VAL A 8 -13.64 -5.03 3.37
N ASP A 9 -12.79 -5.85 3.98
CA ASP A 9 -12.93 -6.23 5.40
C ASP A 9 -12.71 -5.03 6.33
N VAL A 10 -11.87 -4.08 5.91
CA VAL A 10 -11.53 -2.90 6.71
C VAL A 10 -12.53 -1.76 6.52
N HIS A 11 -13.04 -1.54 5.30
CA HIS A 11 -13.78 -0.32 4.98
C HIS A 11 -15.28 -0.53 4.72
N LEU A 12 -15.72 -1.70 4.27
CA LEU A 12 -17.13 -1.90 3.89
C LEU A 12 -18.06 -1.68 5.08
N GLY A 13 -19.03 -0.77 4.92
CA GLY A 13 -19.98 -0.40 5.97
C GLY A 13 -19.34 0.26 7.19
N ARG A 14 -18.10 0.75 7.08
CA ARG A 14 -17.39 1.47 8.14
C ARG A 14 -17.33 2.96 7.83
N ALA A 15 -17.10 3.77 8.86
CA ALA A 15 -16.86 5.20 8.73
C ALA A 15 -15.47 5.58 9.28
N GLY A 16 -14.98 6.74 8.85
CA GLY A 16 -13.74 7.34 9.32
C GLY A 16 -12.49 6.77 8.66
N TRP A 17 -11.36 7.40 9.01
CA TRP A 17 -10.02 7.01 8.58
C TRP A 17 -9.61 5.68 9.19
N ARG A 18 -8.98 4.83 8.37
CA ARG A 18 -8.41 3.55 8.80
C ARG A 18 -7.04 3.38 8.15
N LEU A 19 -6.08 2.96 8.96
CA LEU A 19 -4.75 2.54 8.53
C LEU A 19 -4.71 1.02 8.44
N VAL A 20 -4.23 0.51 7.32
CA VAL A 20 -3.93 -0.89 7.09
C VAL A 20 -2.43 -1.05 6.95
N LEU A 21 -1.88 -2.06 7.60
CA LEU A 21 -0.47 -2.43 7.58
C LEU A 21 -0.37 -3.93 7.31
N ASP A 22 0.56 -4.33 6.46
CA ASP A 22 0.85 -5.72 6.20
C ASP A 22 1.60 -6.33 7.38
N SER A 23 1.33 -7.60 7.64
CA SER A 23 1.89 -8.33 8.77
C SER A 23 3.38 -8.64 8.63
N ASP A 24 3.95 -8.45 7.44
CA ASP A 24 5.37 -8.62 7.11
C ASP A 24 6.11 -7.28 7.04
N LEU A 25 5.60 -6.26 7.73
CA LEU A 25 6.32 -5.02 8.03
C LEU A 25 7.06 -5.14 9.37
N LEU A 26 8.33 -4.73 9.40
CA LEU A 26 9.09 -4.51 10.63
C LEU A 26 9.49 -3.04 10.76
N PHE A 27 9.39 -2.51 11.97
CA PHE A 27 9.81 -1.16 12.34
C PHE A 27 11.17 -1.23 13.04
N TRP A 28 12.14 -0.47 12.55
CA TRP A 28 13.51 -0.41 13.09
C TRP A 28 13.80 0.91 13.79
N ARG A 29 12.99 1.94 13.50
CA ARG A 29 13.00 3.25 14.16
C ARG A 29 11.56 3.74 14.32
N GLU A 30 11.37 4.83 15.07
CA GLU A 30 10.04 5.41 15.28
C GLU A 30 9.41 5.92 13.96
N PRO A 31 8.23 5.41 13.57
CA PRO A 31 7.58 5.79 12.32
C PRO A 31 6.78 7.09 12.44
N ARG A 32 7.48 8.21 12.66
CA ARG A 32 6.84 9.52 12.98
C ARG A 32 5.74 9.92 11.99
N LEU A 33 5.96 9.75 10.69
CA LEU A 33 4.93 10.06 9.67
C LEU A 33 3.64 9.25 9.89
N LEU A 34 3.74 7.97 10.22
CA LEU A 34 2.56 7.12 10.47
C LEU A 34 1.87 7.51 11.77
N LEU A 35 2.66 7.80 12.82
CA LEU A 35 2.13 8.19 14.13
C LEU A 35 1.40 9.54 14.03
N ASP A 36 2.00 10.52 13.37
CA ASP A 36 1.42 11.83 13.14
C ASP A 36 0.15 11.72 12.30
N TRP A 37 0.17 10.90 11.24
CA TRP A 37 -1.02 10.64 10.42
C TRP A 37 -2.12 9.93 11.21
N ALA A 38 -1.79 8.92 12.01
CA ALA A 38 -2.79 8.19 12.81
C ALA A 38 -3.42 9.06 13.90
N ALA A 39 -2.67 10.03 14.45
CA ALA A 39 -3.16 10.97 15.45
C ALA A 39 -4.12 12.01 14.86
N ALA A 40 -3.89 12.47 13.63
CA ALA A 40 -4.71 13.50 12.98
C ALA A 40 -4.82 13.27 11.45
N PRO A 41 -5.54 12.22 11.00
CA PRO A 41 -5.61 11.90 9.58
C PRO A 41 -6.46 12.92 8.81
N ASP A 42 -5.89 13.51 7.76
CA ASP A 42 -6.53 14.55 6.94
C ASP A 42 -6.57 14.23 5.44
N ARG A 43 -5.81 13.22 4.99
CA ARG A 43 -5.66 12.83 3.58
C ARG A 43 -5.31 11.34 3.46
N PRO A 44 -5.52 10.70 2.29
CA PRO A 44 -5.10 9.33 2.07
C PRO A 44 -3.59 9.16 2.26
N LEU A 45 -3.16 7.96 2.62
CA LEU A 45 -1.77 7.65 2.87
C LEU A 45 -1.39 6.36 2.15
N HIS A 46 -0.21 6.30 1.54
CA HIS A 46 0.33 5.08 0.96
C HIS A 46 1.86 5.06 1.07
N ALA A 47 2.45 3.89 0.95
CA ALA A 47 3.89 3.75 0.84
C ALA A 47 4.40 3.99 -0.59
N THR A 48 5.71 4.16 -0.72
CA THR A 48 6.41 4.18 -2.02
C THR A 48 7.03 2.81 -2.28
N ASP A 49 6.75 2.24 -3.44
CA ASP A 49 7.38 0.99 -3.92
C ASP A 49 8.75 1.27 -4.56
N CYS A 50 9.60 0.25 -4.64
CA CYS A 50 10.89 0.33 -5.32
C CYS A 50 10.75 0.18 -6.85
N VAL A 51 9.69 -0.51 -7.30
CA VAL A 51 9.39 -0.73 -8.71
C VAL A 51 7.89 -0.51 -8.93
N GLU A 52 7.56 0.17 -10.02
CA GLU A 52 6.17 0.43 -10.37
C GLU A 52 5.52 -0.83 -10.96
N ASN A 53 4.59 -1.43 -10.23
CA ASN A 53 3.82 -2.55 -10.72
C ASN A 53 2.38 -2.53 -10.20
N TYR A 54 1.42 -2.35 -11.10
CA TYR A 54 -0.01 -2.40 -10.80
C TYR A 54 -0.66 -3.67 -11.34
N GLY A 55 0.10 -4.52 -12.02
CA GLY A 55 -0.40 -5.74 -12.65
C GLY A 55 -1.38 -5.52 -13.81
N TYR A 56 -1.56 -4.27 -14.25
CA TYR A 56 -2.41 -3.86 -15.36
C TYR A 56 -1.74 -2.73 -16.15
N PRO A 57 -2.05 -2.55 -17.45
CA PRO A 57 -1.49 -1.45 -18.23
C PRO A 57 -1.88 -0.08 -17.66
N ARG A 58 -0.89 0.81 -17.50
CA ARG A 58 -1.12 2.19 -17.00
C ARG A 58 -2.20 2.92 -17.79
N ALA A 59 -2.17 2.85 -19.12
CA ALA A 59 -3.16 3.51 -19.97
C ALA A 59 -4.61 3.06 -19.66
N THR A 60 -4.81 1.79 -19.31
CA THR A 60 -6.12 1.29 -18.87
C THR A 60 -6.51 1.88 -17.52
N LEU A 61 -5.59 1.91 -16.56
CA LEU A 61 -5.85 2.46 -15.23
C LEU A 61 -6.16 3.96 -15.28
N GLU A 62 -5.38 4.75 -16.02
CA GLU A 62 -5.61 6.18 -16.19
C GLU A 62 -6.92 6.48 -16.90
N ARG A 63 -7.29 5.66 -17.90
CA ARG A 63 -8.60 5.73 -18.55
C ARG A 63 -9.74 5.46 -17.58
N ILE A 64 -9.61 4.47 -16.70
CA ILE A 64 -10.63 4.14 -15.69
C ILE A 64 -10.70 5.27 -14.63
N ALA A 65 -9.56 5.79 -14.18
CA ALA A 65 -9.51 6.87 -13.21
C ALA A 65 -10.03 8.20 -13.77
N GLY A 66 -9.87 8.44 -15.08
CA GLY A 66 -10.06 9.75 -15.69
C GLY A 66 -8.98 10.77 -15.29
N ALA A 67 -7.85 10.31 -14.75
CA ALA A 67 -6.76 11.13 -14.25
C ALA A 67 -5.42 10.38 -14.35
N PRO A 68 -4.27 11.09 -14.35
CA PRO A 68 -2.95 10.47 -14.26
C PRO A 68 -2.82 9.62 -12.99
N LEU A 69 -2.24 8.44 -13.12
CA LEU A 69 -2.08 7.54 -12.00
C LEU A 69 -0.84 7.91 -11.18
N PRO A 70 -0.89 7.91 -9.83
CA PRO A 70 0.31 8.05 -9.03
C PRO A 70 1.35 6.99 -9.40
N ARG A 71 2.62 7.31 -9.21
CA ARG A 71 3.74 6.39 -9.46
C ARG A 71 4.11 5.66 -8.17
N LEU A 72 4.61 4.43 -8.32
CA LEU A 72 5.19 3.66 -7.23
C LEU A 72 4.29 3.52 -5.99
N VAL A 73 2.97 3.42 -6.15
CA VAL A 73 2.09 3.17 -4.99
C VAL A 73 2.37 1.77 -4.46
N ASN A 74 2.71 1.67 -3.16
CA ASN A 74 2.75 0.40 -2.44
C ASN A 74 1.62 0.36 -1.40
N VAL A 75 0.89 -0.77 -1.35
CA VAL A 75 -0.25 -0.96 -0.43
C VAL A 75 0.05 -1.91 0.73
N GLY A 76 1.33 -2.17 1.01
CA GLY A 76 1.73 -2.77 2.28
C GLY A 76 1.38 -1.89 3.48
N LEU A 77 1.19 -0.60 3.23
CA LEU A 77 0.77 0.40 4.18
C LEU A 77 -0.16 1.38 3.46
N CYS A 78 -1.39 1.52 3.95
CA CYS A 78 -2.41 2.33 3.28
C CYS A 78 -3.40 2.92 4.28
N GLY A 79 -3.62 4.23 4.20
CA GLY A 79 -4.61 4.97 4.97
C GLY A 79 -5.73 5.48 4.07
N LEU A 80 -6.97 5.05 4.31
CA LEU A 80 -8.14 5.48 3.54
C LEU A 80 -9.30 5.86 4.47
N ARG A 81 -10.15 6.76 4.00
CA ARG A 81 -11.39 7.14 4.68
C ARG A 81 -12.56 6.30 4.18
N SER A 82 -13.11 5.48 5.06
CA SER A 82 -14.04 4.40 4.72
C SER A 82 -15.39 4.91 4.20
N ASP A 83 -15.91 5.98 4.81
CA ASP A 83 -17.19 6.61 4.48
C ASP A 83 -17.17 7.42 3.18
N THR A 84 -15.99 7.62 2.59
CA THR A 84 -15.83 8.34 1.31
C THR A 84 -15.45 7.42 0.15
N LEU A 85 -15.33 6.10 0.39
CA LEU A 85 -15.03 5.16 -0.70
C LEU A 85 -16.23 5.00 -1.62
N ASP A 86 -15.98 5.22 -2.91
CA ASP A 86 -16.94 5.02 -4.00
C ASP A 86 -16.96 3.54 -4.39
N TRP A 87 -17.85 2.77 -3.76
CA TRP A 87 -17.97 1.33 -3.95
C TRP A 87 -18.43 0.95 -5.36
N ASP A 88 -19.33 1.73 -5.95
CA ASP A 88 -19.81 1.52 -7.33
C ASP A 88 -18.65 1.67 -8.32
N PHE A 89 -17.79 2.68 -8.12
CA PHE A 89 -16.57 2.81 -8.92
C PHE A 89 -15.61 1.65 -8.71
N LEU A 90 -15.36 1.21 -7.48
CA LEU A 90 -14.46 0.09 -7.20
C LEU A 90 -14.94 -1.20 -7.85
N GLU A 91 -16.26 -1.46 -7.83
CA GLU A 91 -16.88 -2.59 -8.51
C GLU A 91 -16.74 -2.46 -10.03
N HIS A 92 -17.05 -1.28 -10.60
CA HIS A 92 -16.89 -1.01 -12.03
C HIS A 92 -15.45 -1.18 -12.51
N ALA A 93 -14.48 -0.61 -11.79
CA ALA A 93 -13.06 -0.70 -12.08
C ALA A 93 -12.60 -2.15 -12.01
N THR A 94 -12.97 -2.88 -10.96
CA THR A 94 -12.64 -4.30 -10.80
C THR A 94 -13.19 -5.13 -11.95
N ALA A 95 -14.48 -4.97 -12.28
CA ALA A 95 -15.12 -5.70 -13.37
C ALA A 95 -14.46 -5.39 -14.73
N THR A 96 -14.11 -4.13 -14.96
CA THR A 96 -13.42 -3.69 -16.18
C THR A 96 -12.03 -4.31 -16.31
N LEU A 97 -11.23 -4.28 -15.23
CA LEU A 97 -9.89 -4.86 -15.22
C LEU A 97 -9.92 -6.38 -15.42
N LEU A 98 -10.82 -7.08 -14.73
CA LEU A 98 -10.98 -8.52 -14.86
C LEU A 98 -11.43 -8.92 -16.27
N ARG A 99 -12.37 -8.17 -16.86
CA ARG A 99 -12.88 -8.43 -18.21
C ARG A 99 -11.83 -8.18 -19.29
N GLU A 100 -11.02 -7.14 -19.15
CA GLU A 100 -10.04 -6.74 -20.19
C GLU A 100 -8.69 -7.47 -20.06
N HIS A 101 -8.24 -7.76 -18.83
CA HIS A 101 -6.88 -8.23 -18.56
C HIS A 101 -6.82 -9.46 -17.65
N GLY A 102 -7.96 -9.93 -17.13
CA GLY A 102 -8.01 -11.04 -16.20
C GLY A 102 -7.61 -10.68 -14.78
N THR A 103 -7.37 -11.71 -13.96
CA THR A 103 -7.00 -11.57 -12.56
C THR A 103 -5.54 -11.21 -12.38
N SER A 104 -5.23 -10.35 -11.41
CA SER A 104 -3.86 -9.98 -11.06
C SER A 104 -3.66 -9.95 -9.55
N TYR A 105 -2.52 -10.50 -9.10
CA TYR A 105 -2.08 -10.41 -7.71
C TYR A 105 -2.03 -8.95 -7.21
N TYR A 106 -1.76 -8.00 -8.10
CA TYR A 106 -1.65 -6.57 -7.81
C TYR A 106 -2.98 -5.80 -7.87
N LEU A 107 -4.13 -6.49 -7.99
CA LEU A 107 -5.43 -5.83 -8.11
C LEU A 107 -5.69 -4.82 -6.99
N GLU A 108 -5.37 -5.16 -5.75
CA GLU A 108 -5.56 -4.24 -4.63
C GLU A 108 -4.72 -2.96 -4.78
N GLN A 109 -3.46 -3.11 -5.19
CA GLN A 109 -2.55 -1.98 -5.43
C GLN A 109 -3.05 -1.09 -6.57
N ALA A 110 -3.58 -1.70 -7.63
CA ALA A 110 -4.21 -0.97 -8.73
C ALA A 110 -5.44 -0.18 -8.27
N LEU A 111 -6.32 -0.79 -7.47
CA LEU A 111 -7.53 -0.13 -6.98
C LEU A 111 -7.21 1.03 -6.04
N VAL A 112 -6.23 0.87 -5.14
CA VAL A 112 -5.77 1.98 -4.29
C VAL A 112 -5.14 3.09 -5.13
N ALA A 113 -4.35 2.76 -6.16
CA ALA A 113 -3.80 3.76 -7.07
C ALA A 113 -4.90 4.54 -7.82
N LEU A 114 -5.99 3.87 -8.23
CA LEU A 114 -7.17 4.52 -8.83
C LEU A 114 -7.87 5.46 -7.84
N LEU A 115 -8.06 5.02 -6.59
CA LEU A 115 -8.64 5.87 -5.53
C LEU A 115 -7.77 7.10 -5.26
N ALA A 116 -6.46 6.92 -5.17
CA ALA A 116 -5.50 8.01 -4.98
C ALA A 116 -5.51 8.99 -6.17
N ALA A 117 -5.62 8.50 -7.42
CA ALA A 117 -5.73 9.35 -8.60
C ALA A 117 -7.02 10.19 -8.65
N ARG A 118 -8.13 9.66 -8.12
CA ARG A 118 -9.43 10.36 -8.06
C ARG A 118 -9.57 11.27 -6.84
N HIS A 119 -8.68 11.17 -5.85
CA HIS A 119 -8.70 12.05 -4.70
C HIS A 119 -8.26 13.47 -5.10
N PRO A 120 -9.02 14.53 -4.76
CA PRO A 120 -8.77 15.88 -5.27
C PRO A 120 -7.51 16.56 -4.69
N GLY A 121 -7.00 16.06 -3.56
CA GLY A 121 -5.82 16.58 -2.87
C GLY A 121 -4.64 15.59 -2.84
N PRO A 122 -3.50 16.00 -2.28
CA PRO A 122 -2.32 15.15 -2.17
C PRO A 122 -2.55 13.98 -1.22
N CYS A 123 -1.81 12.89 -1.43
CA CYS A 123 -1.67 11.82 -0.44
C CYS A 123 -0.47 12.10 0.48
N ALA A 124 -0.51 11.61 1.71
CA ALA A 124 0.68 11.44 2.53
C ALA A 124 1.46 10.23 1.99
N VAL A 125 2.76 10.39 1.80
CA VAL A 125 3.60 9.35 1.18
C VAL A 125 4.81 9.12 2.07
N THR A 126 5.10 7.85 2.39
CA THR A 126 6.31 7.52 3.14
C THR A 126 7.55 7.86 2.30
N PRO A 127 8.55 8.57 2.84
CA PRO A 127 9.81 8.78 2.15
C PRO A 127 10.43 7.44 1.72
N ALA A 128 10.96 7.37 0.51
CA ALA A 128 11.55 6.13 -0.02
C ALA A 128 12.74 5.61 0.81
N GLY A 129 13.43 6.49 1.55
CA GLY A 129 14.48 6.09 2.50
C GLY A 129 13.96 5.58 3.85
N ASP A 130 12.71 5.86 4.18
CA ASP A 130 12.10 5.44 5.43
C ASP A 130 11.32 4.13 5.28
N TYR A 131 10.79 3.84 4.09
CA TYR A 131 10.08 2.60 3.77
C TYR A 131 10.79 1.84 2.65
N VAL A 132 11.48 0.77 3.00
CA VAL A 132 12.22 -0.06 2.05
C VAL A 132 11.43 -1.33 1.75
N THR A 133 10.95 -1.48 0.52
CA THR A 133 10.47 -2.76 0.00
C THR A 133 11.64 -3.62 -0.45
N TYR A 134 11.55 -4.93 -0.21
CA TYR A 134 12.59 -5.89 -0.61
C TYR A 134 13.99 -5.53 -0.07
N PRO A 135 14.15 -5.42 1.27
CA PRO A 135 15.39 -4.95 1.86
C PRO A 135 16.56 -5.88 1.50
N SER A 136 17.72 -5.28 1.21
CA SER A 136 18.95 -6.04 0.95
C SER A 136 19.46 -6.74 2.21
N SER A 137 20.31 -7.77 2.07
CA SER A 137 20.96 -8.39 3.23
C SER A 137 21.73 -7.37 4.07
N ALA A 138 22.42 -6.40 3.45
CA ALA A 138 23.15 -5.36 4.17
C ALA A 138 22.20 -4.46 4.98
N GLU A 139 21.07 -4.07 4.40
CA GLU A 139 20.04 -3.27 5.08
C GLU A 139 19.37 -4.06 6.22
N ILE A 140 19.17 -5.36 6.05
CA ILE A 140 18.67 -6.24 7.13
C ILE A 140 19.71 -6.39 8.24
N ASP A 141 21.00 -6.37 7.88
CA ASP A 141 22.09 -6.54 8.80
C ASP A 141 22.48 -5.27 9.57
N ALA A 142 22.23 -4.11 8.99
CA ALA A 142 22.38 -2.81 9.63
C ALA A 142 21.24 -1.88 9.17
N PRO A 143 20.04 -1.99 9.78
CA PRO A 143 18.87 -1.22 9.38
C PRO A 143 19.12 0.28 9.45
N SER A 144 18.96 0.94 8.31
CA SER A 144 19.05 2.37 8.16
C SER A 144 17.69 3.01 7.90
N ALA A 145 16.76 2.28 7.28
CA ALA A 145 15.39 2.70 7.07
C ALA A 145 14.57 2.71 8.38
N VAL A 146 13.37 3.28 8.33
CA VAL A 146 12.43 3.26 9.47
C VAL A 146 11.64 1.96 9.47
N MET A 147 11.25 1.49 8.29
CA MET A 147 10.40 0.33 8.06
C MET A 147 10.95 -0.52 6.91
N HIS A 148 10.92 -1.83 7.10
CA HIS A 148 11.15 -2.79 6.02
C HIS A 148 9.86 -3.53 5.70
N HIS A 149 9.52 -3.60 4.42
CA HIS A 149 8.43 -4.42 3.91
C HIS A 149 9.00 -5.65 3.20
N TYR A 150 8.82 -6.81 3.82
CA TYR A 150 9.36 -8.07 3.34
C TYR A 150 8.41 -8.71 2.33
N VAL A 151 8.41 -8.22 1.10
CA VAL A 151 7.60 -8.75 -0.01
C VAL A 151 8.29 -9.92 -0.72
N ASP A 152 7.48 -10.82 -1.30
CA ASP A 152 7.92 -11.95 -2.13
C ASP A 152 9.08 -12.75 -1.49
N LEU A 153 10.18 -12.98 -2.20
CA LEU A 153 11.33 -13.79 -1.74
C LEU A 153 11.99 -13.24 -0.46
N SER A 154 11.83 -11.96 -0.14
CA SER A 154 12.39 -11.41 1.10
C SER A 154 11.67 -11.91 2.36
N ARG A 155 10.49 -12.54 2.23
CA ARG A 155 9.74 -13.18 3.33
C ARG A 155 10.50 -14.30 4.03
N ASP A 156 11.33 -15.04 3.32
CA ASP A 156 12.17 -16.08 3.94
C ASP A 156 13.09 -15.46 4.99
N THR A 157 13.67 -14.31 4.67
CA THR A 157 14.51 -13.57 5.61
C THR A 157 13.71 -13.03 6.79
N TYR A 158 12.49 -12.53 6.53
CA TYR A 158 11.57 -12.14 7.59
C TYR A 158 11.42 -13.27 8.60
N HIS A 159 10.97 -14.45 8.17
CA HIS A 159 10.67 -15.59 9.03
C HIS A 159 11.88 -16.20 9.74
N LEU A 160 13.04 -16.22 9.08
CA LEU A 160 14.23 -16.89 9.62
C LEU A 160 15.00 -16.02 10.61
N ARG A 161 15.15 -14.72 10.35
CA ARG A 161 16.09 -13.88 11.12
C ARG A 161 15.62 -12.47 11.45
N ALA A 162 14.89 -11.78 10.58
CA ALA A 162 14.69 -10.34 10.74
C ALA A 162 13.85 -9.99 11.97
N TRP A 163 12.76 -10.73 12.22
CA TRP A 163 11.87 -10.47 13.37
C TRP A 163 12.60 -10.59 14.72
N ARG A 164 13.55 -11.52 14.86
CA ARG A 164 14.31 -11.71 16.11
C ARG A 164 15.13 -10.48 16.43
N ARG A 165 15.69 -9.84 15.40
CA ARG A 165 16.54 -8.66 15.56
C ARG A 165 15.71 -7.43 15.89
N ALA A 166 14.54 -7.28 15.28
CA ALA A 166 13.61 -6.20 15.59
C ALA A 166 13.14 -6.23 17.07
N LEU A 167 13.12 -7.41 17.70
CA LEU A 167 12.81 -7.55 19.13
C LEU A 167 14.04 -7.41 20.07
N SER A 168 15.25 -7.42 19.54
CA SER A 168 16.50 -7.39 20.32
C SER A 168 17.14 -6.00 20.41
N GLY A 169 16.65 -5.04 19.63
CA GLY A 169 17.00 -3.62 19.71
C GLY A 169 16.03 -2.87 20.60
#